data_AF-A0A5B2U2F9-F1
#
_entry.id   AF-A0A5B2U2F9-F1
#
_cell.length_a   1.000
_cell.length_b   1.000
_cell.length_c   1.000
_cell.angle_alpha   90.00
_cell.angle_beta   90.00
_cell.angle_gamma   90.00
#
_symmetry.space_group_name_H-M   'P 1'
#
loop_
_entity.id
_entity.type
_entity.pdbx_description
1 polymer ?
#
loop_
_entity_poly.entity_id
_entity_poly.type
_entity_poly.pdbx_seq_one_letter_code
_entity_poly.pdbx_strand_id
1 'polypeptide(L)'
;MLHDERILKHKFAYFFTIIFVLCWMIFFAYNMVNIFLRGYGLKEEYNTFKIIIYVLYFLILPLLTVTFVSIFKESKKMFFYLNLSLFFMLIFHVVIFNGKYQKIQNPSTGYVFSFILLNILLVVGPVVLINYFKHIPTENEIENIGKHKE
;
A
#
# COMPACT_ATOMS: atom_id res chain seq x y z
N MET A 1 12.81 17.67 -26.40
CA MET A 1 12.28 16.31 -26.63
C MET A 1 12.69 15.32 -25.55
N LEU A 2 13.94 14.83 -25.50
CA LEU A 2 14.38 13.84 -24.49
C LEU A 2 14.35 14.34 -23.02
N HIS A 3 14.37 15.65 -22.80
CA HIS A 3 14.28 16.26 -21.46
C HIS A 3 12.81 16.43 -21.02
N ASP A 4 11.95 16.90 -21.92
CA ASP A 4 10.51 17.12 -21.66
C ASP A 4 9.76 15.81 -21.37
N GLU A 5 10.10 14.74 -22.10
CA GLU A 5 9.55 13.40 -21.84
C GLU A 5 9.94 12.85 -20.47
N ARG A 6 11.18 13.10 -20.03
CA ARG A 6 11.64 12.69 -18.69
C ARG A 6 10.89 13.45 -17.60
N ILE A 7 10.69 14.76 -17.76
CA ILE A 7 9.94 15.59 -16.81
C ILE A 7 8.47 15.12 -16.72
N LEU A 8 7.82 14.88 -17.87
CA LEU A 8 6.43 14.43 -17.90
C LEU A 8 6.26 13.06 -17.21
N LYS A 9 7.18 12.13 -17.47
CA LYS A 9 7.20 10.79 -16.87
C LYS A 9 7.34 10.82 -15.35
N HIS A 10 8.19 11.69 -14.82
CA HIS A 10 8.34 11.86 -13.37
C HIS A 10 7.09 12.49 -12.73
N LYS A 11 6.48 13.49 -13.37
CA LYS A 11 5.22 14.10 -12.90
C LYS A 11 4.07 13.08 -12.89
N PHE A 12 3.97 12.26 -13.94
CA PHE A 12 2.96 11.20 -14.00
C PHE A 12 3.16 10.16 -12.90
N ALA A 13 4.39 9.67 -12.69
CA ALA A 13 4.68 8.69 -11.64
C ALA A 13 4.37 9.23 -10.25
N TYR A 14 4.68 10.50 -9.98
CA TYR A 14 4.36 11.16 -8.72
C TYR A 14 2.85 11.26 -8.49
N PHE A 15 2.09 11.75 -9.48
CA PHE A 15 0.63 11.82 -9.44
C PHE A 15 -0.02 10.45 -9.27
N PHE A 16 0.45 9.46 -10.03
CA PHE A 16 0.00 8.07 -9.92
C PHE A 16 0.25 7.52 -8.51
N THR A 17 1.39 7.85 -7.90
CA THR A 17 1.68 7.39 -6.53
C THR A 17 0.73 8.00 -5.50
N ILE A 18 0.40 9.30 -5.63
CA ILE A 18 -0.57 9.96 -4.75
C ILE A 18 -1.92 9.25 -4.82
N ILE A 19 -2.42 9.01 -6.04
CA ILE A 19 -3.71 8.31 -6.24
C ILE A 19 -3.64 6.91 -5.65
N PHE A 20 -2.59 6.15 -5.97
CA PHE A 20 -2.42 4.78 -5.49
C PHE A 20 -2.47 4.70 -3.96
N VAL A 21 -1.67 5.52 -3.28
CA VAL A 21 -1.62 5.55 -1.81
C VAL A 21 -2.96 6.00 -1.24
N LEU A 22 -3.59 7.02 -1.82
CA LEU A 22 -4.88 7.53 -1.35
C LEU A 22 -6.00 6.48 -1.46
N CYS A 23 -6.08 5.74 -2.57
CA CYS A 23 -7.06 4.68 -2.74
C CYS A 23 -6.92 3.59 -1.65
N TRP A 24 -5.68 3.16 -1.38
CA TRP A 24 -5.43 2.20 -0.31
C TRP A 24 -5.72 2.77 1.08
N MET A 25 -5.37 4.02 1.35
CA MET A 25 -5.72 4.69 2.60
C MET A 25 -7.23 4.71 2.83
N ILE A 26 -8.01 5.09 1.82
CA ILE A 26 -9.49 5.10 1.90
C ILE A 26 -10.02 3.71 2.19
N PHE A 27 -9.51 2.68 1.49
CA PHE A 27 -9.88 1.29 1.72
C PHE A 27 -9.60 0.85 3.16
N PHE A 28 -8.38 1.05 3.66
CA PHE A 28 -8.00 0.63 5.02
C PHE A 28 -8.75 1.43 6.10
N ALA A 29 -8.93 2.75 5.90
CA ALA A 29 -9.68 3.60 6.83
C ALA A 29 -11.16 3.22 6.89
N TYR A 30 -11.81 3.01 5.75
CA TYR A 30 -13.21 2.57 5.69
C TYR A 30 -13.43 1.27 6.47
N ASN A 31 -12.56 0.28 6.26
CA ASN A 31 -12.66 -1.00 6.96
C ASN A 31 -12.36 -0.87 8.46
N MET A 32 -11.39 -0.04 8.87
CA MET A 32 -11.15 0.25 10.29
C MET A 32 -12.36 0.90 10.96
N VAL A 33 -12.96 1.92 10.35
CA VAL A 33 -14.18 2.56 10.87
C VAL A 33 -15.31 1.54 11.02
N ASN A 34 -15.51 0.68 10.03
CA ASN A 34 -16.50 -0.40 10.12
C ASN A 34 -16.22 -1.37 11.28
N ILE A 35 -14.95 -1.71 11.54
CA ILE A 35 -14.57 -2.57 12.67
C ILE A 35 -14.91 -1.90 14.00
N PHE A 36 -14.55 -0.62 14.17
CA PHE A 36 -14.82 0.14 15.40
C PHE A 36 -16.31 0.35 15.65
N LEU A 37 -17.08 0.73 14.62
CA LEU A 37 -18.50 1.04 14.76
C LEU A 37 -19.38 -0.21 14.93
N ARG A 38 -19.00 -1.34 14.33
CA ARG A 38 -19.83 -2.57 14.36
C ARG A 38 -19.38 -3.60 15.40
N GLY A 39 -18.53 -3.20 16.34
CA GLY A 39 -18.18 -3.99 17.52
C GLY A 39 -17.27 -5.21 17.26
N TYR A 40 -17.36 -5.89 16.11
CA TYR A 40 -16.56 -7.07 15.75
C TYR A 40 -16.69 -7.41 14.24
N GLY A 41 -16.51 -6.41 13.37
CA GLY A 41 -16.90 -6.44 11.94
C GLY A 41 -16.09 -7.30 10.96
N LEU A 42 -15.63 -8.50 11.33
CA LEU A 42 -15.18 -9.51 10.37
C LEU A 42 -16.16 -10.68 10.39
N LYS A 43 -16.53 -11.16 9.19
CA LYS A 43 -17.38 -12.36 9.04
C LYS A 43 -16.78 -13.53 9.82
N GLU A 44 -17.62 -14.43 10.31
CA GLU A 44 -17.20 -15.62 11.09
C GLU A 44 -16.13 -16.47 10.38
N GLU A 45 -16.11 -16.44 9.05
CA GLU A 45 -15.10 -17.12 8.23
C GLU A 45 -13.66 -16.68 8.53
N TYR A 46 -13.44 -15.51 9.16
CA TYR A 46 -12.11 -15.02 9.53
C TYR A 46 -11.79 -15.14 11.02
N ASN A 47 -12.62 -15.80 11.84
CA ASN A 47 -12.47 -15.79 13.30
C ASN A 47 -11.08 -16.29 13.75
N THR A 48 -10.54 -17.31 13.08
CA THR A 48 -9.20 -17.87 13.33
C THR A 48 -8.07 -16.84 13.12
N PHE A 49 -8.22 -15.93 12.15
CA PHE A 49 -7.19 -14.96 11.77
C PHE A 49 -7.54 -13.53 12.17
N LYS A 50 -8.63 -13.33 12.91
CA LYS A 50 -9.22 -12.03 13.22
C LYS A 50 -8.23 -11.06 13.85
N ILE A 51 -7.49 -11.54 14.86
CA ILE A 51 -6.47 -10.75 15.57
C ILE A 51 -5.37 -10.31 14.60
N ILE A 52 -4.87 -11.22 13.77
CA ILE A 52 -3.81 -10.94 12.78
C ILE A 52 -4.31 -9.89 11.78
N ILE A 53 -5.54 -10.01 11.29
CA ILE A 53 -6.15 -9.06 10.37
C ILE A 53 -6.22 -7.66 11.00
N TYR A 54 -6.64 -7.55 12.26
CA TYR A 54 -6.70 -6.26 12.97
C TYR A 54 -5.33 -5.63 13.18
N VAL A 55 -4.33 -6.42 13.57
CA VAL A 55 -2.94 -5.94 13.67
C VAL A 55 -2.46 -5.41 12.33
N LEU A 56 -2.74 -6.10 11.23
CA LEU A 56 -2.36 -5.65 9.89
C LEU A 56 -3.08 -4.36 9.48
N TYR A 57 -4.37 -4.18 9.77
CA TYR A 57 -5.07 -2.91 9.57
C TYR A 57 -4.38 -1.76 10.31
N PHE A 58 -4.01 -1.99 11.57
CA PHE A 58 -3.37 -1.00 12.43
C PHE A 58 -1.92 -0.69 12.03
N LEU A 59 -1.22 -1.61 11.36
CA LEU A 59 0.13 -1.37 10.84
C LEU A 59 0.10 -0.69 9.47
N ILE A 60 -0.77 -1.14 8.56
CA ILE A 60 -0.79 -0.67 7.18
C ILE A 60 -1.28 0.78 7.09
N LEU A 61 -2.35 1.15 7.81
CA LEU A 61 -2.92 2.49 7.68
C LEU A 61 -1.94 3.61 8.11
N PRO A 62 -1.24 3.52 9.26
CA PRO A 62 -0.21 4.49 9.61
C PRO A 62 0.95 4.51 8.63
N LEU A 63 1.41 3.35 8.13
CA LEU A 63 2.48 3.31 7.12
C LEU A 63 2.08 4.00 5.81
N LEU A 64 0.85 3.80 5.34
CA LEU A 64 0.33 4.50 4.18
C LEU A 64 0.19 6.00 4.43
N THR A 65 -0.24 6.40 5.63
CA THR A 65 -0.29 7.81 6.05
C THR A 65 1.09 8.45 6.04
N VAL A 66 2.09 7.79 6.63
CA VAL A 66 3.47 8.27 6.64
C VAL A 66 4.05 8.31 5.23
N THR A 67 3.72 7.33 4.38
CA THR A 67 4.07 7.33 2.96
C THR A 67 3.48 8.56 2.28
N PHE A 68 2.19 8.82 2.46
CA PHE A 68 1.48 9.96 1.88
C PHE A 68 2.11 11.30 2.30
N VAL A 69 2.37 11.50 3.60
CA VAL A 69 3.07 12.69 4.09
C VAL A 69 4.48 12.81 3.49
N SER A 70 5.19 11.68 3.35
CA SER A 70 6.54 11.66 2.76
C SER A 70 6.54 12.02 1.27
N ILE A 71 5.45 11.73 0.54
CA ILE A 71 5.26 12.17 -0.85
C ILE A 71 5.32 13.70 -0.91
N PHE A 72 4.48 14.40 -0.14
CA PHE A 72 4.41 15.87 -0.14
C PHE A 72 5.66 16.55 0.42
N LYS A 73 6.40 15.86 1.29
CA LYS A 73 7.72 16.34 1.76
C LYS A 73 8.85 16.09 0.76
N GLU A 74 8.55 15.46 -0.38
CA GLU A 74 9.54 14.99 -1.35
C GLU A 74 10.67 14.19 -0.69
N SER A 75 10.33 13.38 0.32
CA SER A 75 11.30 12.64 1.11
C SER A 75 11.62 11.31 0.43
N LYS A 76 12.91 10.98 0.33
CA LYS A 76 13.36 9.64 -0.11
C LYS A 76 12.80 8.51 0.77
N LYS A 77 12.38 8.78 2.00
CA LYS A 77 11.77 7.80 2.92
C LYS A 77 10.41 7.30 2.40
N MET A 78 9.74 8.05 1.53
CA MET A 78 8.51 7.63 0.87
C MET A 78 8.63 6.22 0.28
N PHE A 79 9.72 5.92 -0.44
CA PHE A 79 9.90 4.60 -1.05
C PHE A 79 10.04 3.51 0.00
N PHE A 80 10.76 3.78 1.09
CA PHE A 80 10.89 2.80 2.17
C PHE A 80 9.54 2.46 2.78
N TYR A 81 8.75 3.48 3.14
CA TYR A 81 7.41 3.27 3.73
C TYR A 81 6.42 2.65 2.73
N LEU A 82 6.50 2.99 1.44
CA LEU A 82 5.67 2.38 0.40
C LEU A 82 5.97 0.88 0.26
N ASN A 83 7.25 0.51 0.19
CA ASN A 83 7.66 -0.89 0.07
C ASN A 83 7.33 -1.68 1.35
N LEU A 84 7.48 -1.06 2.53
CA LEU A 84 7.08 -1.68 3.79
C LEU A 84 5.56 -1.87 3.87
N SER A 85 4.78 -0.89 3.40
CA SER A 85 3.32 -1.02 3.29
C SER A 85 2.94 -2.16 2.34
N LEU A 86 3.59 -2.26 1.18
CA LEU A 86 3.41 -3.36 0.23
C LEU A 86 3.63 -4.72 0.89
N PHE A 87 4.72 -4.88 1.63
CA PHE A 87 5.04 -6.13 2.31
C PHE A 87 3.90 -6.56 3.26
N PHE A 88 3.40 -5.65 4.09
CA PHE A 88 2.28 -5.95 4.99
C PHE A 88 0.96 -6.17 4.24
N MET A 89 0.70 -5.44 3.14
CA MET A 89 -0.49 -5.65 2.30
C MET A 89 -0.49 -7.04 1.65
N LEU A 90 0.67 -7.57 1.25
CA LEU A 90 0.78 -8.93 0.73
C LEU A 90 0.46 -9.97 1.80
N ILE A 91 1.01 -9.81 3.02
CA ILE A 91 0.67 -10.67 4.17
C ILE A 91 -0.84 -10.59 4.43
N PHE A 92 -1.41 -9.39 4.45
CA PHE A 92 -2.83 -9.18 4.63
C PHE A 92 -3.67 -9.92 3.59
N HIS A 93 -3.34 -9.80 2.31
CA HIS A 93 -4.05 -10.53 1.25
C HIS A 93 -3.92 -12.04 1.39
N VAL A 94 -2.76 -12.56 1.77
CA VAL A 94 -2.56 -13.99 2.02
C VAL A 94 -3.40 -14.47 3.20
N VAL A 95 -3.45 -13.71 4.30
CA VAL A 95 -4.26 -14.04 5.47
C VAL A 95 -5.76 -14.05 5.11
N ILE A 96 -6.23 -13.04 4.36
CA ILE A 96 -7.62 -12.97 3.89
C ILE A 96 -7.93 -14.14 2.94
N PHE A 97 -7.02 -14.46 2.02
CA PHE A 97 -7.19 -15.61 1.13
C PHE A 97 -7.31 -16.91 1.93
N ASN A 98 -6.42 -17.15 2.90
CA ASN A 98 -6.50 -18.35 3.72
C ASN A 98 -7.80 -18.41 4.54
N GLY A 99 -8.23 -17.31 5.17
CA GLY A 99 -9.49 -17.28 5.93
C GLY A 99 -10.72 -17.57 5.05
N LYS A 100 -10.76 -17.01 3.84
CA LYS A 100 -11.89 -17.18 2.92
C LYS A 100 -11.95 -18.58 2.29
N TYR A 101 -10.79 -19.14 1.94
CA TYR A 101 -10.69 -20.39 1.19
C TYR A 101 -10.43 -21.63 2.05
N GLN A 102 -10.24 -21.49 3.37
CA GLN A 102 -10.16 -22.62 4.32
C GLN A 102 -11.37 -23.56 4.28
N LYS A 103 -12.54 -23.09 3.84
CA LYS A 103 -13.76 -23.90 3.73
C LYS A 103 -13.92 -24.64 2.40
N ILE A 104 -13.04 -24.38 1.42
CA ILE A 104 -13.14 -25.00 0.10
C ILE A 104 -12.20 -26.21 0.08
N GLN A 105 -12.77 -27.41 0.14
CA GLN A 105 -12.03 -28.69 0.16
C GLN A 105 -11.10 -28.90 -1.05
N ASN A 106 -11.27 -28.13 -2.12
CA ASN A 106 -10.42 -28.21 -3.30
C ASN A 106 -10.23 -26.80 -3.90
N PRO A 107 -9.22 -26.03 -3.45
CA PRO A 107 -8.91 -24.74 -4.06
C PRO A 107 -8.46 -25.01 -5.49
N SER A 108 -9.37 -24.87 -6.46
CA SER A 108 -9.02 -25.05 -7.86
C SER A 108 -7.89 -24.08 -8.22
N THR A 109 -7.00 -24.51 -9.11
CA THR A 109 -5.89 -23.71 -9.65
C THR A 109 -6.34 -22.32 -10.14
N GLY A 110 -7.60 -22.18 -10.55
CA GLY A 110 -8.19 -20.90 -10.97
C GLY A 110 -8.28 -19.84 -9.86
N TYR A 111 -8.55 -20.22 -8.60
CA TYR A 111 -8.64 -19.26 -7.50
C TYR A 111 -7.27 -18.73 -7.07
N VAL A 112 -6.27 -19.61 -7.02
CA VAL A 112 -4.88 -19.23 -6.72
C VAL A 112 -4.32 -18.35 -7.83
N PHE A 113 -4.57 -18.71 -9.09
CA PHE A 113 -4.13 -17.89 -10.23
C PHE A 113 -4.78 -16.49 -10.19
N SER A 114 -6.09 -16.42 -9.97
CA SER A 114 -6.80 -15.13 -9.88
C SER A 114 -6.30 -14.28 -8.70
N PHE A 115 -6.02 -14.92 -7.55
CA PHE A 115 -5.44 -14.24 -6.39
C PHE A 115 -4.07 -13.64 -6.71
N ILE A 116 -3.18 -14.41 -7.33
CA ILE A 116 -1.84 -13.94 -7.73
C ILE A 116 -1.98 -12.80 -8.74
N LEU A 117 -2.81 -12.97 -9.76
CA LEU A 117 -3.01 -11.98 -10.81
C LEU A 117 -3.53 -10.65 -10.23
N LEU A 118 -4.53 -10.68 -9.35
CA LEU A 118 -5.05 -9.48 -8.71
C LEU A 118 -4.01 -8.80 -7.81
N ASN A 119 -3.20 -9.56 -7.08
CA ASN A 119 -2.12 -8.98 -6.28
C ASN A 119 -1.05 -8.31 -7.14
N ILE A 120 -0.73 -8.91 -8.30
CA ILE A 120 0.19 -8.31 -9.27
C ILE A 120 -0.41 -7.02 -9.83
N LEU A 121 -1.67 -7.03 -10.26
CA LEU A 121 -2.28 -5.87 -10.91
C LEU A 121 -2.55 -4.71 -9.94
N LEU A 122 -2.97 -4.99 -8.71
CA LEU A 122 -3.48 -3.97 -7.78
C LEU A 122 -2.48 -3.57 -6.70
N VAL A 123 -1.40 -4.33 -6.50
CA VAL A 123 -0.45 -4.06 -5.40
C VAL A 123 0.98 -4.07 -5.91
N VAL A 124 1.49 -5.20 -6.40
CA VAL A 124 2.92 -5.36 -6.73
C VAL A 124 3.28 -4.54 -7.97
N GLY A 125 2.54 -4.68 -9.06
CA GLY A 125 2.76 -4.00 -10.33
C GLY A 125 2.79 -2.48 -10.17
N PRO A 126 1.77 -1.85 -9.55
CA PRO A 126 1.78 -0.43 -9.25
C PRO A 126 3.01 0.01 -8.45
N VAL A 127 3.37 -0.70 -7.39
CA VAL A 127 4.54 -0.34 -6.56
C VAL A 127 5.86 -0.54 -7.31
N VAL A 128 5.98 -1.57 -8.16
CA VAL A 128 7.14 -1.77 -9.04
C VAL A 128 7.25 -0.63 -10.04
N LEU A 129 6.15 -0.20 -10.67
CA LEU A 129 6.14 0.93 -11.59
C LEU A 129 6.56 2.24 -10.89
N ILE A 130 6.05 2.47 -9.69
CA ILE A 130 6.41 3.64 -8.87
C ILE A 130 7.91 3.64 -8.53
N ASN A 131 8.45 2.49 -8.11
CA ASN A 131 9.87 2.34 -7.82
C ASN A 131 10.75 2.43 -9.08
N TYR A 132 10.27 1.95 -10.23
CA TYR A 132 11.01 2.00 -11.49
C TYR A 132 11.07 3.43 -12.05
N PHE A 133 9.96 4.16 -11.98
CA PHE A 133 9.90 5.58 -12.37
C PHE A 133 10.29 6.54 -11.25
N LYS A 134 10.94 6.01 -10.21
CA LYS A 134 11.43 6.72 -9.04
C LYS A 134 12.05 8.05 -9.45
N HIS A 135 11.31 9.11 -9.17
CA HIS A 135 11.90 10.42 -9.10
C HIS A 135 12.77 10.41 -7.84
N ILE A 136 14.08 10.57 -8.01
CA ILE A 136 14.97 10.81 -6.87
C ILE A 136 14.92 12.32 -6.68
N PRO A 137 14.21 12.84 -5.67
CA PRO A 137 14.21 14.27 -5.41
C PRO A 137 15.66 14.69 -5.13
N THR A 138 16.09 15.74 -5.83
CA THR A 138 17.37 16.40 -5.59
C THR A 138 17.30 16.96 -4.17
N GLU A 139 18.16 16.47 -3.30
CA GLU A 139 18.44 17.01 -1.95
C GLU A 139 17.38 16.98 -0.82
N ASN A 140 16.23 16.31 -0.94
CA ASN A 140 15.17 16.37 0.08
C ASN A 140 14.89 17.84 0.50
N GLU A 141 14.91 18.78 -0.46
CA GLU A 141 14.97 20.22 -0.19
C GLU A 141 13.92 20.63 0.84
N ILE A 142 12.66 20.21 0.66
CA ILE A 142 11.54 20.50 1.56
C ILE A 142 11.71 19.88 2.97
N GLU A 143 12.28 18.67 3.10
CA GLU A 143 12.55 18.04 4.42
C GLU A 143 13.71 18.70 5.17
N ASN A 144 14.54 19.46 4.45
CA ASN A 144 15.72 20.15 4.96
C ASN A 144 15.51 21.66 5.15
N ILE A 145 14.38 22.24 4.71
CA ILE A 145 14.02 23.62 5.02
C ILE A 145 13.99 23.81 6.55
N GLY A 146 14.82 24.73 7.06
CA GLY A 146 14.92 25.07 8.49
C GLY A 146 15.88 24.20 9.31
N LYS A 147 16.49 23.16 8.74
CA LYS A 147 17.59 22.42 9.37
C LYS A 147 18.92 23.07 8.98
N HIS A 148 19.25 24.19 9.62
CA HIS A 148 20.61 24.72 9.52
C HIS A 148 21.58 23.75 10.18
N LYS A 149 22.70 23.46 9.49
CA LYS A 149 23.83 22.74 10.06
C LYS A 149 24.40 23.60 11.20
N GLU A 150 24.33 23.11 12.43
CA GLU A 150 25.34 23.46 13.44
C GLU A 150 26.68 22.84 13.06
#